data_AF-A0A951FLG3-F1
#
_entry.id   AF-A0A951FLG3-F1
#
_cell.length_a   1.000
_cell.length_b   1.000
_cell.length_c   1.000
_cell.angle_alpha   90.00
_cell.angle_beta   90.00
_cell.angle_gamma   90.00
#
_symmetry.space_group_name_H-M   'P 1'
#
loop_
_entity.id
_entity.type
_entity.pdbx_description
1 polymer ?
#
loop_
_entity_poly.entity_id
_entity_poly.type
_entity_poly.pdbx_seq_one_letter_code
_entity_poly.pdbx_strand_id
1 'polypeptide(L)'
;MQHAFGTVLWVVCGASALAAVIALFVGRKVWDEYGKSRLVLDSDAGHEEAAGSPAAGRERDAEIRELIEARNALRRRRGEPALDPELELARLTAPQIDASLREEIRDLVIARNHRRVRAGKEPLDIEAEIRREIESLSEL
;
A
#
# COMPACT_ATOMS: atom_id res chain seq x y z
N MET A 1 26.83 47.93 -39.31
CA MET A 1 27.12 47.59 -37.89
C MET A 1 25.87 47.11 -37.14
N GLN A 2 24.78 47.88 -37.10
CA GLN A 2 23.58 47.54 -36.29
C GLN A 2 22.85 46.25 -36.72
N HIS A 3 22.73 45.98 -38.03
CA HIS A 3 22.10 44.74 -38.52
C HIS A 3 22.85 43.46 -38.11
N ALA A 4 24.19 43.48 -38.14
CA ALA A 4 25.01 42.33 -37.75
C ALA A 4 24.86 42.01 -36.26
N PHE A 5 24.81 43.04 -35.41
CA PHE A 5 24.61 42.88 -33.97
C PHE A 5 23.23 42.27 -33.65
N GLY A 6 22.17 42.75 -34.30
CA GLY A 6 20.82 42.20 -34.14
C GLY A 6 20.73 40.73 -34.55
N THR A 7 21.37 40.35 -35.66
CA THR A 7 21.42 38.95 -36.11
C THR A 7 22.13 38.05 -35.11
N VAL A 8 23.29 38.48 -34.59
CA VAL A 8 24.03 37.68 -33.59
C VAL A 8 23.20 37.49 -32.33
N LEU A 9 22.54 38.54 -31.84
CA LEU A 9 21.70 38.46 -30.64
C LEU A 9 20.54 37.47 -30.83
N TRP A 10 19.84 37.53 -31.96
CA TRP A 10 18.76 36.60 -32.26
C TRP A 10 19.22 35.15 -32.39
N VAL A 11 20.37 34.91 -33.04
CA VAL A 11 20.93 33.56 -33.17
C VAL A 11 21.32 32.99 -31.81
N VAL A 12 22.01 33.78 -30.97
CA VAL A 12 22.44 33.33 -29.65
C VAL A 12 21.25 33.10 -28.72
N CYS A 13 20.28 34.02 -28.68
CA CYS A 13 19.06 33.85 -27.89
C CYS A 13 18.23 32.66 -28.37
N GLY A 14 18.08 32.49 -29.69
CA GLY A 14 17.34 31.36 -30.24
C GLY A 14 18.01 30.02 -29.93
N ALA A 15 19.33 29.94 -30.09
CA ALA A 15 20.10 28.73 -29.80
C ALA A 15 20.08 28.38 -28.31
N SER A 16 20.20 29.36 -27.41
CA SER A 16 20.17 29.12 -25.96
C SER A 16 18.77 28.72 -25.48
N ALA A 17 17.72 29.34 -25.99
CA ALA A 17 16.34 28.96 -25.71
C ALA A 17 16.06 27.51 -26.16
N LEU A 18 16.50 27.14 -27.37
CA LEU A 18 16.35 25.78 -27.88
C LEU A 18 17.13 24.76 -27.02
N ALA A 19 18.38 25.07 -26.67
CA ALA A 19 19.19 24.21 -25.81
C ALA A 19 18.55 24.01 -24.42
N ALA A 20 18.00 25.08 -23.84
CA ALA A 20 17.28 25.01 -22.57
C ALA A 20 16.05 24.11 -22.64
N VAL A 21 15.25 24.22 -23.73
CA VAL A 21 14.09 23.36 -23.95
C VAL A 21 14.51 21.90 -24.06
N ILE A 22 15.56 21.59 -24.84
CA ILE A 22 16.07 20.22 -24.99
C ILE A 22 16.54 19.66 -23.64
N ALA A 23 17.28 20.46 -22.85
CA ALA A 23 17.76 20.06 -21.53
C ALA A 23 16.60 19.72 -20.57
N LEU A 24 15.50 20.49 -20.61
CA LEU A 24 14.31 20.20 -19.81
C LEU A 24 13.67 18.86 -20.20
N PHE A 25 13.59 18.54 -21.49
CA PHE A 25 13.02 17.25 -21.94
C PHE A 25 13.89 16.05 -21.57
N VAL A 26 15.22 16.17 -21.67
CA VAL A 26 16.15 15.09 -21.28
C VAL A 26 16.14 14.87 -19.76
N GLY A 27 16.05 15.94 -18.97
CA GLY A 27 16.02 15.87 -17.50
C GLY A 27 14.75 15.23 -16.93
N ARG A 28 13.62 15.23 -17.64
CA ARG A 28 12.34 14.68 -17.14
C ARG A 28 12.44 13.20 -16.74
N LYS A 29 13.19 12.39 -17.48
CA LYS A 29 13.39 10.97 -17.14
C LYS A 29 14.15 10.78 -15.83
N VAL A 30 15.13 11.65 -15.56
CA VAL A 30 15.89 11.65 -14.30
C VAL A 30 15.00 12.10 -13.14
N TRP A 31 14.12 13.07 -13.35
CA TRP A 31 13.15 13.52 -12.35
C TRP A 31 12.11 12.45 -12.01
N ASP A 32 11.62 11.69 -13.01
CA ASP A 32 10.67 10.58 -12.79
C ASP A 32 11.27 9.43 -11.97
N GLU A 33 12.60 9.30 -11.96
CA GLU A 33 13.34 8.27 -11.23
C GLU A 33 13.68 8.72 -9.79
N TYR A 34 13.90 10.02 -9.58
CA TYR A 34 14.27 10.61 -8.28
C TYR A 34 13.21 10.52 -7.17
N GLY A 35 12.00 10.02 -7.46
CA GLY A 35 10.93 9.82 -6.47
C GLY A 35 10.61 8.36 -6.13
N LYS A 36 11.11 7.38 -6.91
CA LYS A 36 10.67 5.99 -6.83
C LYS A 36 11.50 5.12 -5.89
N SER A 37 12.78 5.43 -5.69
CA SER A 37 13.75 4.47 -5.13
C SER A 37 14.49 4.96 -3.88
N ARG A 38 14.23 6.17 -3.37
CA ARG A 38 15.06 6.75 -2.30
C ARG A 38 14.93 6.01 -0.95
N LEU A 39 13.94 5.12 -0.79
CA LEU A 39 13.73 4.34 0.43
C LEU A 39 13.64 2.82 0.19
N VAL A 40 13.78 2.34 -1.05
CA VAL A 40 13.56 0.93 -1.41
C VAL A 40 14.86 0.40 -1.99
N LEU A 41 15.45 -0.66 -1.39
CA LEU A 41 16.56 -1.35 -2.02
C LEU A 41 16.04 -2.11 -3.25
N ASP A 42 16.87 -2.26 -4.28
CA ASP A 42 16.53 -3.00 -5.51
C ASP A 42 16.15 -4.47 -5.20
N SER A 43 16.58 -5.00 -4.03
CA SER A 43 16.17 -6.29 -3.47
C SER A 43 14.73 -6.33 -2.95
N ASP A 44 14.18 -5.19 -2.56
CA ASP A 44 12.86 -5.07 -1.94
C ASP A 44 11.77 -4.90 -3.00
N ALA A 45 12.12 -4.46 -4.21
CA ALA A 45 11.20 -4.33 -5.34
C ALA A 45 10.56 -5.68 -5.75
N GLY A 46 11.26 -6.80 -5.53
CA GLY A 46 10.71 -8.14 -5.74
C GLY A 46 9.85 -8.68 -4.58
N HIS A 47 9.90 -8.03 -3.40
CA HIS A 47 9.15 -8.46 -2.21
C HIS A 47 7.71 -7.94 -2.18
N GLU A 48 7.41 -6.82 -2.86
CA GLU A 48 6.05 -6.27 -2.92
C GLU A 48 5.05 -7.23 -3.58
N GLU A 49 5.45 -7.98 -4.61
CA GLU A 49 4.60 -8.97 -5.29
C GLU A 49 4.29 -10.19 -4.39
N ALA A 50 5.11 -10.46 -3.38
CA ALA A 50 4.97 -11.59 -2.46
C ALA A 50 4.26 -11.26 -1.14
N ALA A 51 4.04 -9.97 -0.85
CA ALA A 51 3.53 -9.47 0.43
C ALA A 51 2.11 -9.99 0.80
N GLY A 52 1.35 -10.49 -0.17
CA GLY A 52 0.03 -11.10 0.03
C GLY A 52 0.04 -12.64 0.13
N SER A 53 1.19 -13.30 0.08
CA SER A 53 1.27 -14.76 0.09
C SER A 53 1.16 -15.36 1.51
N PRO A 54 0.63 -16.59 1.66
CA PRO A 54 0.62 -17.29 2.96
C PRO A 54 2.02 -17.57 3.52
N ALA A 55 3.06 -17.54 2.68
CA ALA A 55 4.45 -17.64 3.12
C ALA A 55 4.92 -16.32 3.76
N ALA A 56 4.67 -15.19 3.10
CA ALA A 56 4.99 -13.86 3.64
C ALA A 56 4.23 -13.56 4.94
N GLY A 57 2.98 -14.01 5.06
CA GLY A 57 2.21 -13.91 6.31
C GLY A 57 2.88 -14.63 7.48
N ARG A 58 3.36 -15.87 7.27
CA ARG A 58 4.05 -16.66 8.30
C ARG A 58 5.38 -16.06 8.73
N GLU A 59 6.12 -15.48 7.77
CA GLU A 59 7.40 -14.80 8.05
C GLU A 59 7.17 -13.54 8.89
N ARG A 60 6.22 -12.69 8.48
CA ARG A 60 5.80 -11.51 9.26
C ARG A 60 5.35 -11.89 10.67
N ASP A 61 4.57 -12.94 10.82
CA ASP A 61 4.09 -13.38 12.14
C ASP A 61 5.23 -13.91 13.03
N ALA A 62 6.28 -14.50 12.43
CA ALA A 62 7.50 -14.88 13.14
C ALA A 62 8.29 -13.65 13.62
N GLU A 63 8.47 -12.65 12.77
CA GLU A 63 9.11 -11.38 13.13
C GLU A 63 8.36 -10.65 14.25
N ILE A 64 7.02 -10.59 14.19
CA ILE A 64 6.20 -9.98 15.24
C ILE A 64 6.41 -10.70 16.57
N ARG A 65 6.52 -12.03 16.58
CA ARG A 65 6.80 -12.80 17.81
C ARG A 65 8.15 -12.42 18.41
N GLU A 66 9.20 -12.31 17.59
CA GLU A 66 10.53 -11.89 18.05
C GLU A 66 10.50 -10.49 18.68
N LEU A 67 9.75 -9.56 18.07
CA LEU A 67 9.56 -8.22 18.63
C LEU A 67 8.81 -8.23 19.96
N ILE A 68 7.79 -9.07 20.12
CA ILE A 68 7.05 -9.25 21.38
C ILE A 68 7.97 -9.82 22.46
N GLU A 69 8.80 -10.81 22.14
CA GLU A 69 9.79 -11.37 23.07
C GLU A 69 10.82 -10.34 23.52
N ALA A 70 11.35 -9.55 22.58
CA ALA A 70 12.25 -8.45 22.88
C ALA A 70 11.58 -7.41 23.80
N ARG A 71 10.32 -7.05 23.53
CA ARG A 71 9.53 -6.16 24.37
C ARG A 71 9.31 -6.74 25.76
N ASN A 72 9.02 -8.04 25.87
CA ASN A 72 8.87 -8.75 27.13
C ASN A 72 10.17 -8.79 27.94
N ALA A 73 11.33 -8.90 27.28
CA ALA A 73 12.62 -8.79 27.95
C ALA A 73 12.83 -7.40 28.57
N LEU A 74 12.42 -6.33 27.87
CA LEU A 74 12.45 -4.96 28.41
C LEU A 74 11.46 -4.78 29.57
N ARG A 75 10.23 -5.31 29.47
CA ARG A 75 9.22 -5.28 30.54
C ARG A 75 9.73 -5.95 31.82
N ARG A 76 10.33 -7.13 31.71
CA ARG A 76 10.92 -7.84 32.86
C ARG A 76 12.00 -7.02 33.56
N ARG A 77 12.85 -6.31 32.80
CA ARG A 77 13.87 -5.41 33.39
C ARG A 77 13.26 -4.23 34.15
N ARG A 78 12.06 -3.79 33.76
CA ARG A 78 11.29 -2.74 34.43
C ARG A 78 10.43 -3.25 35.60
N GLY A 79 10.42 -4.57 35.85
CA GLY A 79 9.54 -5.19 36.84
C GLY A 79 8.07 -5.29 36.40
N GLU A 80 7.79 -5.09 35.12
CA GLU A 80 6.45 -5.25 34.55
C GLU A 80 6.17 -6.72 34.19
N PRO A 81 4.92 -7.18 34.25
CA PRO A 81 4.54 -8.52 33.81
C PRO A 81 4.77 -8.68 32.30
N ALA A 82 5.24 -9.86 31.91
CA ALA A 82 5.36 -10.25 30.50
C ALA A 82 3.97 -10.51 29.90
N LEU A 83 3.82 -10.16 28.63
CA LEU A 83 2.63 -10.46 27.84
C LEU A 83 2.73 -11.88 27.26
N ASP A 84 1.58 -12.54 27.09
CA ASP A 84 1.48 -13.79 26.33
C ASP A 84 1.75 -13.50 24.83
N PRO A 85 2.81 -14.07 24.23
CA PRO A 85 3.18 -13.77 22.85
C PRO A 85 2.11 -14.15 21.84
N GLU A 86 1.41 -15.27 22.04
CA GLU A 86 0.43 -15.82 21.11
C GLU A 86 -0.86 -14.99 21.15
N LEU A 87 -1.28 -14.58 22.34
CA LEU A 87 -2.43 -13.70 22.52
C LEU A 87 -2.16 -12.30 21.95
N GLU A 88 -0.96 -11.76 22.18
CA GLU A 88 -0.56 -10.45 21.67
C GLU A 88 -0.38 -10.48 20.14
N LEU A 89 0.17 -11.56 19.59
CA LEU A 89 0.27 -11.78 18.16
C LEU A 89 -1.11 -11.76 17.52
N ALA A 90 -2.05 -12.58 18.02
CA ALA A 90 -3.42 -12.62 17.52
C ALA A 90 -4.11 -11.25 17.59
N ARG A 91 -3.89 -10.49 18.69
CA ARG A 91 -4.43 -9.13 18.84
C ARG A 91 -3.86 -8.16 17.80
N LEU A 92 -2.58 -8.29 17.45
CA LEU A 92 -1.87 -7.39 16.52
C LEU A 92 -2.12 -7.75 15.06
N THR A 93 -2.34 -9.04 14.74
CA THR A 93 -2.58 -9.51 13.38
C THR A 93 -4.06 -9.62 13.03
N ALA A 94 -4.96 -9.48 14.01
CA ALA A 94 -6.40 -9.49 13.77
C ALA A 94 -6.81 -8.44 12.71
N PRO A 95 -7.67 -8.83 11.74
CA PRO A 95 -8.21 -7.90 10.76
C PRO A 95 -8.90 -6.72 11.43
N GLN A 96 -8.55 -5.50 11.01
CA GLN A 96 -9.23 -4.29 11.47
C GLN A 96 -10.50 -4.10 10.67
N ILE A 97 -11.64 -4.41 11.29
CA ILE A 97 -12.95 -4.24 10.66
C ILE A 97 -13.48 -2.86 11.03
N ASP A 98 -13.31 -1.92 10.12
CA ASP A 98 -13.82 -0.56 10.28
C ASP A 98 -15.22 -0.39 9.64
N ALA A 99 -15.82 0.78 9.85
CA ALA A 99 -17.13 1.09 9.29
C ALA A 99 -17.12 1.11 7.76
N SER A 100 -16.00 1.53 7.14
CA SER A 100 -15.85 1.62 5.68
C SER A 100 -15.87 0.22 5.05
N LEU A 101 -15.12 -0.72 5.59
CA LEU A 101 -15.10 -2.11 5.13
C LEU A 101 -16.47 -2.76 5.28
N ARG A 102 -17.19 -2.47 6.36
CA ARG A 102 -18.57 -2.96 6.53
C ARG A 102 -19.50 -2.45 5.43
N GLU A 103 -19.37 -1.19 5.03
CA GLU A 103 -20.14 -0.61 3.92
C GLU A 103 -19.78 -1.24 2.58
N GLU A 104 -18.49 -1.48 2.31
CA GLU A 104 -18.05 -2.16 1.10
C GLU A 104 -18.61 -3.59 1.01
N ILE A 105 -18.56 -4.35 2.11
CA ILE A 105 -19.16 -5.69 2.20
C ILE A 105 -20.68 -5.61 1.93
N ARG A 106 -21.37 -4.61 2.50
CA ARG A 106 -22.79 -4.39 2.25
C ARG A 106 -23.08 -4.18 0.77
N ASP A 107 -22.32 -3.32 0.10
CA ASP A 107 -22.49 -3.05 -1.33
C ASP A 107 -22.26 -4.31 -2.18
N LEU A 108 -21.27 -5.13 -1.80
CA LEU A 108 -20.99 -6.40 -2.45
C LEU A 108 -22.15 -7.40 -2.30
N VAL A 109 -22.75 -7.48 -1.10
CA VAL A 109 -23.94 -8.31 -0.83
C VAL A 109 -25.16 -7.81 -1.61
N ILE A 110 -25.39 -6.50 -1.67
CA ILE A 110 -26.47 -5.90 -2.46
C ILE A 110 -26.29 -6.25 -3.95
N ALA A 111 -25.08 -6.09 -4.49
CA ALA A 111 -24.77 -6.47 -5.86
C ALA A 111 -24.97 -7.97 -6.12
N ARG A 112 -24.61 -8.83 -5.16
CA ARG A 112 -24.86 -10.28 -5.20
C ARG A 112 -26.35 -10.57 -5.25
N ASN A 113 -27.16 -9.89 -4.44
CA ASN A 113 -28.62 -10.02 -4.44
C ASN A 113 -29.25 -9.59 -5.77
N HIS A 114 -28.80 -8.48 -6.36
CA HIS A 114 -29.27 -8.09 -7.71
C HIS A 114 -29.03 -9.19 -8.74
N ARG A 115 -27.87 -9.86 -8.71
CA ARG A 115 -27.60 -11.02 -9.57
C ARG A 115 -28.49 -12.22 -9.26
N ARG A 116 -28.75 -12.51 -7.99
CA ARG A 116 -29.63 -13.60 -7.55
C ARG A 116 -31.07 -13.40 -8.04
N VAL A 117 -31.62 -12.21 -7.87
CA VAL A 117 -32.97 -11.86 -8.31
C VAL A 117 -33.10 -11.96 -9.83
N ARG A 118 -32.10 -11.49 -10.60
CA ARG A 118 -32.07 -11.66 -12.07
C ARG A 118 -32.04 -13.13 -12.48
N ALA A 119 -31.43 -14.00 -11.67
CA ALA A 119 -31.38 -15.44 -11.89
C ALA A 119 -32.60 -16.19 -11.31
N GLY A 120 -33.65 -15.48 -10.85
CA GLY A 120 -34.85 -16.08 -10.26
C GLY A 120 -34.63 -16.72 -8.88
N LYS A 121 -33.53 -16.40 -8.20
CA LYS A 121 -33.21 -16.88 -6.86
C LYS A 121 -33.67 -15.89 -5.81
N GLU A 122 -34.02 -16.40 -4.64
CA GLU A 122 -34.38 -15.58 -3.49
C GLU A 122 -33.16 -14.73 -3.02
N PRO A 123 -33.38 -13.44 -2.67
CA PRO A 123 -32.33 -12.58 -2.12
C PRO A 123 -31.88 -13.07 -0.74
N LEU A 124 -30.61 -12.85 -0.43
CA LEU A 124 -30.01 -13.12 0.89
C LEU A 124 -30.35 -12.01 1.87
N ASP A 125 -30.44 -12.33 3.15
CA ASP A 125 -30.50 -11.33 4.22
C ASP A 125 -29.18 -10.56 4.29
N ILE A 126 -29.25 -9.24 4.17
CA ILE A 126 -28.07 -8.40 4.02
C ILE A 126 -27.24 -8.39 5.30
N GLU A 127 -27.87 -8.20 6.47
CA GLU A 127 -27.13 -8.06 7.72
C GLU A 127 -26.58 -9.40 8.23
N ALA A 128 -27.27 -10.51 7.95
CA ALA A 128 -26.76 -11.85 8.20
C ALA A 128 -25.54 -12.16 7.33
N GLU A 129 -25.60 -11.82 6.03
CA GLU A 129 -24.48 -12.07 5.12
C GLU A 129 -23.28 -11.16 5.42
N ILE A 130 -23.50 -9.89 5.79
CA ILE A 130 -22.41 -9.01 6.27
C ILE A 130 -21.72 -9.62 7.47
N ARG A 131 -22.48 -10.13 8.45
CA ARG A 131 -21.91 -10.78 9.64
C ARG A 131 -21.08 -12.01 9.26
N ARG A 132 -21.63 -12.85 8.38
CA ARG A 132 -20.96 -14.06 7.90
C ARG A 132 -19.65 -13.74 7.17
N GLU A 133 -19.64 -12.71 6.32
CA GLU A 133 -18.44 -12.32 5.58
C GLU A 133 -17.38 -11.76 6.54
N ILE A 134 -17.80 -10.91 7.50
CA ILE A 134 -16.93 -10.40 8.58
C ILE A 134 -16.30 -11.53 9.40
N GLU A 135 -17.10 -12.52 9.79
CA GLU A 135 -16.63 -13.69 10.53
C GLU A 135 -15.61 -14.49 9.70
N SER A 136 -15.89 -14.71 8.41
CA SER A 136 -14.95 -15.38 7.52
C SER A 136 -13.62 -14.64 7.36
N LEU A 137 -13.64 -13.30 7.38
CA LEU A 137 -12.42 -12.50 7.33
C LEU A 137 -11.61 -12.63 8.62
N SER A 138 -12.26 -12.80 9.77
CA SER A 138 -11.59 -13.00 11.05
C SER A 138 -11.05 -14.42 11.28
N GLU A 139 -11.51 -15.40 10.51
CA GLU A 139 -11.05 -16.80 10.55
C GLU A 139 -9.87 -17.08 9.59
N LEU A 140 -9.53 -16.13 8.71
CA LEU A 140 -8.39 -16.18 7.78
C LEU A 140 -7.08 -15.76 8.45
#